data_AF-A0A8H6N996-F1
#
_entry.id   AF-A0A8H6N996-F1
#
_cell.length_a   1.000
_cell.length_b   1.000
_cell.length_c   1.000
_cell.angle_alpha   90.00
_cell.angle_beta   90.00
_cell.angle_gamma   90.00
#
_symmetry.space_group_name_H-M   'P 1'
#
loop_
_entity.id
_entity.type
_entity.pdbx_description
1 polymer ?
#
loop_
_entity_poly.entity_id
_entity_poly.type
_entity_poly.pdbx_seq_one_letter_code
_entity_poly.pdbx_strand_id
1 'polypeptide(L)'
;MTSSPKMEAIWACIPYEVYLLIVEAAVDDAYSQACRTRCSLYLDVTTHEESPRQLRVFVSTDDEEAILKARFSLIKHISQINHHARSAVHQRFVRVNRFDFSTEVLNIADPKAWVLPAVDAFTLENPRDPQKMFENPIPETQELARHIRILNLTLFSPMYYRGALALLEALPLVEVVTLFDDLRWLPSPRLPLRGRPGDLLLPREQIHAEDRIERLCEPIWEMGIRFHIRQKYLLNETRNEDLEVISTPEGVRFKFLGPEMNFLE
;
A
#
# COMPACT_ATOMS: atom_id res chain seq x y z
N MET A 1 -7.41 -33.78 19.12
CA MET A 1 -7.43 -34.22 17.71
C MET A 1 -6.20 -35.07 17.51
N THR A 2 -6.37 -36.39 17.51
CA THR A 2 -5.28 -37.34 17.23
C THR A 2 -5.12 -37.43 15.72
N SER A 3 -3.98 -36.96 15.20
CA SER A 3 -3.56 -37.22 13.83
C SER A 3 -3.60 -38.73 13.60
N SER A 4 -4.29 -39.17 12.54
CA SER A 4 -4.28 -40.58 12.12
C SER A 4 -2.83 -41.00 11.85
N PRO A 5 -2.33 -42.10 12.43
CA PRO A 5 -0.93 -42.55 12.28
C PRO A 5 -0.54 -42.82 10.82
N LYS A 6 -1.52 -42.92 9.90
CA LYS A 6 -1.28 -43.04 8.46
C LYS A 6 -0.82 -41.73 7.80
N MET A 7 -1.20 -40.57 8.33
CA MET A 7 -0.77 -39.29 7.74
C MET A 7 0.68 -38.96 8.08
N GLU A 8 1.12 -39.21 9.32
CA GLU A 8 2.50 -38.94 9.74
C GLU A 8 3.52 -39.77 8.95
N ALA A 9 3.17 -41.01 8.58
CA ALA A 9 4.01 -41.86 7.73
C ALA A 9 4.15 -41.34 6.28
N ILE A 10 3.12 -40.69 5.72
CA ILE A 10 3.16 -40.14 4.36
C ILE A 10 4.08 -38.92 4.31
N TRP A 11 4.01 -38.03 5.31
CA TRP A 11 4.88 -36.85 5.37
C TRP A 11 6.36 -37.20 5.59
N ALA A 12 6.64 -38.31 6.28
CA ALA A 12 8.01 -38.81 6.48
C ALA A 12 8.69 -39.30 5.19
N CYS A 13 7.92 -39.58 4.12
CA CYS A 13 8.43 -40.04 2.83
C CYS A 13 8.58 -38.93 1.79
N ILE A 14 8.16 -37.70 2.09
CA ILE A 14 8.25 -36.57 1.16
C ILE A 14 9.64 -35.93 1.30
N PRO A 15 10.44 -35.84 0.22
CA PRO A 15 11.70 -35.10 0.26
C PRO A 15 11.46 -33.65 0.71
N TYR A 16 12.38 -33.13 1.52
CA TYR A 16 12.20 -31.82 2.14
C TYR A 16 12.02 -30.69 1.12
N GLU A 17 12.68 -30.80 -0.03
CA GLU A 17 12.57 -29.86 -1.16
C GLU A 17 11.15 -29.85 -1.74
N VAL A 18 10.53 -31.02 -1.87
CA VAL A 18 9.14 -31.15 -2.34
C VAL A 18 8.18 -30.53 -1.32
N TYR A 19 8.45 -30.74 -0.03
CA TYR A 19 7.69 -30.11 1.04
C TYR A 19 7.77 -28.57 0.98
N LEU A 20 8.97 -28.00 0.75
CA LEU A 20 9.13 -26.55 0.61
C LEU A 20 8.34 -26.01 -0.59
N LEU A 21 8.40 -26.68 -1.74
CA LEU A 21 7.62 -26.29 -2.92
C LEU A 21 6.11 -26.31 -2.67
N ILE A 22 5.60 -27.29 -1.92
CA ILE A 22 4.18 -27.35 -1.53
C ILE A 22 3.81 -26.15 -0.67
N VAL A 23 4.66 -25.78 0.30
CA VAL A 23 4.44 -24.64 1.18
C VAL A 23 4.46 -23.34 0.38
N GLU A 24 5.45 -23.13 -0.48
CA GLU A 24 5.56 -21.94 -1.33
C GLU A 24 4.35 -21.79 -2.24
N ALA A 25 3.94 -22.86 -2.93
CA ALA A 25 2.75 -22.85 -3.78
C ALA A 25 1.46 -22.54 -2.99
N ALA A 26 1.32 -23.06 -1.78
CA ALA A 26 0.18 -22.76 -0.92
C ALA A 26 0.17 -21.30 -0.44
N VAL A 27 1.35 -20.73 -0.13
CA VAL A 27 1.47 -19.31 0.22
C VAL A 27 1.14 -18.42 -0.98
N ASP A 28 1.64 -18.77 -2.17
CA ASP A 28 1.39 -18.00 -3.40
C ASP A 28 -0.09 -18.06 -3.82
N ASP A 29 -0.76 -19.19 -3.67
CA ASP A 29 -2.21 -19.31 -3.87
C ASP A 29 -2.99 -18.43 -2.87
N ALA A 30 -2.65 -18.53 -1.57
CA ALA A 30 -3.26 -17.69 -0.54
C ALA A 30 -3.04 -16.19 -0.82
N TYR A 31 -1.83 -15.81 -1.24
CA TYR A 31 -1.49 -14.44 -1.61
C TYR A 31 -2.32 -13.96 -2.81
N SER A 32 -2.39 -14.76 -3.87
CA SER A 32 -3.19 -14.47 -5.07
C SER A 32 -4.66 -14.27 -4.75
N GLN A 33 -5.23 -15.10 -3.87
CA GLN A 33 -6.60 -14.95 -3.41
C GLN A 33 -6.79 -13.68 -2.57
N ALA A 34 -5.86 -13.38 -1.67
CA ALA A 34 -5.91 -12.20 -0.82
C ALA A 34 -5.74 -10.88 -1.59
N CYS A 35 -5.01 -10.89 -2.72
CA CYS A 35 -4.83 -9.72 -3.59
C CYS A 35 -6.12 -9.27 -4.28
N ARG A 36 -7.12 -10.15 -4.40
CA ARG A 36 -8.42 -9.82 -5.02
C ARG A 36 -9.25 -8.85 -4.18
N THR A 37 -8.97 -8.78 -2.88
CA THR A 37 -9.67 -7.88 -1.96
C THR A 37 -8.68 -6.89 -1.38
N ARG A 38 -8.75 -5.65 -1.85
CA ARG A 38 -7.95 -4.54 -1.31
C ARG A 38 -8.47 -4.12 0.05
N CYS A 39 -7.57 -3.88 1.00
CA CYS A 39 -7.89 -3.29 2.29
C CYS A 39 -7.51 -1.81 2.31
N SER A 40 -8.36 -0.96 2.88
CA SER A 40 -8.10 0.47 3.08
C SER A 40 -7.68 0.73 4.52
N LEU A 41 -6.43 1.15 4.69
CA LEU A 41 -5.79 1.34 5.99
C LEU A 41 -5.44 2.81 6.20
N TYR A 42 -5.36 3.26 7.45
CA TYR A 42 -4.84 4.59 7.75
C TYR A 42 -3.37 4.47 8.14
N LEU A 43 -2.53 5.28 7.50
CA LEU A 43 -1.13 5.46 7.87
C LEU A 43 -0.95 6.79 8.55
N ASP A 44 -0.42 6.74 9.77
CA ASP A 44 0.06 7.90 10.49
C ASP A 44 1.58 7.80 10.66
N VAL A 45 2.24 8.95 10.65
CA VAL A 45 3.67 9.10 10.91
C VAL A 45 3.84 10.12 12.01
N THR A 46 4.44 9.68 13.11
CA THR A 46 4.80 10.59 14.19
C THR A 46 5.83 11.61 13.69
N THR A 47 5.42 12.87 13.57
CA THR A 47 6.27 13.98 13.08
C THR A 47 7.05 14.70 14.18
N HIS A 48 7.13 14.13 15.39
CA HIS A 48 7.85 14.77 16.49
C HIS A 48 9.35 14.81 16.18
N GLU A 49 9.97 16.01 16.19
CA GLU A 49 11.37 16.22 15.78
C GLU A 49 12.37 15.37 16.57
N GLU A 50 12.00 14.96 17.79
CA GLU A 50 12.84 14.20 18.72
C GLU A 50 12.57 12.69 18.74
N SER A 51 11.54 12.21 18.01
CA SER A 51 11.16 10.79 18.00
C SER A 51 11.42 10.13 16.66
N PRO A 52 11.90 8.87 16.63
CA PRO A 52 11.99 8.13 15.38
C PRO A 52 10.60 8.05 14.75
N ARG A 53 10.51 8.34 13.45
CA ARG A 53 9.25 8.28 12.71
C ARG A 53 8.70 6.87 12.74
N GLN A 54 7.52 6.70 13.32
CA GLN A 54 6.83 5.42 13.38
C GLN A 54 5.65 5.43 12.44
N LEU A 55 5.54 4.40 11.61
CA LEU A 55 4.31 4.12 10.89
C LEU A 55 3.28 3.59 11.87
N ARG A 56 2.02 3.98 11.75
CA ARG A 56 0.92 3.35 12.49
C ARG A 56 -0.15 2.92 11.51
N VAL A 57 -0.73 1.75 11.74
CA VAL A 57 -1.81 1.20 10.92
C VAL A 57 -3.08 1.16 11.74
N PHE A 58 -4.07 1.92 11.30
CA PHE A 58 -5.43 1.86 11.85
C PHE A 58 -6.39 1.21 10.86
N VAL A 59 -7.36 0.49 11.41
CA VAL A 59 -8.48 -0.10 10.69
C VAL A 59 -9.72 0.70 11.08
N SER A 60 -10.42 1.24 10.09
CA SER A 60 -11.46 2.27 10.31
C SER A 60 -12.89 1.76 10.28
N THR A 61 -13.12 0.60 9.64
CA THR A 61 -14.48 0.06 9.43
C THR A 61 -14.55 -1.43 9.68
N ASP A 62 -15.76 -1.91 9.96
CA ASP A 62 -16.06 -3.34 10.12
C ASP A 62 -15.82 -4.13 8.82
N ASP A 63 -15.96 -3.51 7.66
CA ASP A 63 -15.69 -4.14 6.36
C ASP A 63 -14.20 -4.45 6.20
N GLU A 64 -13.34 -3.49 6.54
CA GLU A 64 -11.89 -3.69 6.50
C GLU A 64 -11.44 -4.74 7.52
N GLU A 65 -12.10 -4.79 8.68
CA GLU A 65 -11.90 -5.85 9.67
C GLU A 65 -12.25 -7.24 9.12
N ALA A 66 -13.36 -7.34 8.37
CA ALA A 66 -13.76 -8.59 7.74
C ALA A 66 -12.73 -9.05 6.70
N ILE A 67 -12.15 -8.12 5.92
CA ILE A 67 -11.10 -8.42 4.94
C ILE A 67 -9.85 -8.96 5.64
N LEU A 68 -9.38 -8.31 6.71
CA LEU A 68 -8.22 -8.78 7.47
C LEU A 68 -8.44 -10.17 8.10
N LYS A 69 -9.65 -10.44 8.62
CA LYS A 69 -10.04 -11.77 9.13
C LYS A 69 -10.09 -12.83 8.03
N ALA A 70 -10.58 -12.47 6.85
CA ALA A 70 -10.59 -13.36 5.69
C ALA A 70 -9.17 -13.72 5.27
N ARG A 71 -8.27 -12.73 5.18
CA ARG A 71 -6.84 -12.95 4.89
C ARG A 71 -6.17 -13.84 5.92
N PHE A 72 -6.39 -13.58 7.22
CA PHE A 72 -5.87 -14.44 8.27
C PHE A 72 -6.37 -15.89 8.12
N SER A 73 -7.63 -16.08 7.72
CA SER A 73 -8.19 -17.42 7.52
C SER A 73 -7.51 -18.20 6.40
N LEU A 74 -6.99 -17.53 5.37
CA LEU A 74 -6.21 -18.16 4.29
C LEU A 74 -4.86 -18.70 4.78
N ILE A 75 -4.19 -17.95 5.66
CA ILE A 75 -2.79 -18.22 6.04
C ILE A 75 -2.63 -18.91 7.40
N LYS A 76 -3.68 -18.98 8.24
CA LYS A 76 -3.57 -19.49 9.62
C LYS A 76 -3.06 -20.92 9.70
N HIS A 77 -3.44 -21.77 8.74
CA HIS A 77 -3.01 -23.17 8.75
C HIS A 77 -1.58 -23.32 8.23
N ILE A 78 -1.21 -22.55 7.20
CA ILE A 78 0.13 -22.57 6.61
C ILE A 78 1.17 -22.06 7.62
N SER A 79 0.87 -20.94 8.29
CA SER A 79 1.76 -20.30 9.28
C SER A 79 2.01 -21.14 10.54
N GLN A 80 1.20 -22.19 10.76
CA GLN A 80 1.30 -23.09 11.90
C GLN A 80 2.11 -24.37 11.63
N ILE A 81 2.48 -24.67 10.37
CA ILE A 81 3.15 -25.93 10.03
C ILE A 81 4.56 -25.99 10.63
N ASN A 82 5.43 -25.03 10.30
CA ASN A 82 6.77 -24.93 10.85
C ASN A 82 7.35 -23.50 10.70
N HIS A 83 8.62 -23.32 11.09
CA HIS A 83 9.31 -22.04 10.98
C HIS A 83 9.45 -21.54 9.54
N HIS A 84 9.75 -22.42 8.58
CA HIS A 84 9.90 -22.06 7.16
C HIS A 84 8.58 -21.57 6.56
N ALA A 85 7.50 -22.31 6.77
CA ALA A 85 6.17 -21.92 6.31
C ALA A 85 5.74 -20.57 6.92
N ARG A 86 6.01 -20.37 8.21
CA ARG A 86 5.76 -19.09 8.88
C ARG A 86 6.57 -17.94 8.26
N SER A 87 7.85 -18.16 7.99
CA SER A 87 8.71 -17.17 7.35
C SER A 87 8.21 -16.81 5.95
N ALA A 88 7.83 -17.81 5.13
CA ALA A 88 7.29 -17.61 3.80
C ALA A 88 5.98 -16.80 3.82
N VAL A 89 5.07 -17.12 4.76
CA VAL A 89 3.86 -16.32 4.99
C VAL A 89 4.23 -14.88 5.36
N HIS A 90 5.14 -14.66 6.31
CA HIS A 90 5.50 -13.32 6.77
C HIS A 90 6.17 -12.45 5.70
N GLN A 91 6.88 -13.05 4.74
CA GLN A 91 7.47 -12.34 3.60
C GLN A 91 6.41 -11.81 2.63
N ARG A 92 5.31 -12.54 2.45
CA ARG A 92 4.21 -12.17 1.56
C ARG A 92 3.13 -11.34 2.25
N PHE A 93 2.86 -11.65 3.51
CA PHE A 93 1.86 -11.03 4.36
C PHE A 93 2.56 -10.33 5.51
N VAL A 94 2.69 -9.02 5.39
CA VAL A 94 3.40 -8.23 6.39
C VAL A 94 2.53 -8.12 7.64
N ARG A 95 3.10 -8.53 8.77
CA ARG A 95 2.40 -8.58 10.04
C ARG A 95 2.65 -7.30 10.83
N VAL A 96 1.60 -6.51 11.07
CA VAL A 96 1.70 -5.20 11.74
C VAL A 96 0.83 -5.14 12.98
N ASN A 97 1.29 -4.40 13.99
CA ASN A 97 0.47 -4.14 15.15
C ASN A 97 -0.68 -3.19 14.77
N ARG A 98 -1.82 -3.40 15.41
CA ARG A 98 -3.02 -2.62 15.18
C ARG A 98 -3.17 -1.57 16.26
N PHE A 99 -3.57 -0.38 15.84
CA PHE A 99 -3.98 0.67 16.75
C PHE A 99 -5.49 0.82 16.67
N ASP A 100 -6.11 0.91 17.83
CA ASP A 100 -7.52 1.24 17.94
C ASP A 100 -7.70 2.72 17.61
N PHE A 101 -8.58 3.04 16.66
CA PHE A 101 -8.83 4.41 16.22
C PHE A 101 -9.44 5.30 17.30
N SER A 102 -10.17 4.71 18.26
CA SER A 102 -10.89 5.43 19.32
C SER A 102 -10.02 5.76 20.53
N THR A 103 -9.08 4.87 20.85
CA THR A 103 -8.19 5.04 22.00
C THR A 103 -6.78 5.46 21.57
N GLU A 104 -6.43 5.26 20.30
CA GLU A 104 -5.10 5.39 19.71
C GLU A 104 -4.03 4.56 20.47
N VAL A 105 -4.46 3.66 21.35
CA VAL A 105 -3.58 2.78 22.14
C VAL A 105 -3.18 1.59 21.29
N LEU A 106 -1.89 1.26 21.34
CA LEU A 106 -1.37 0.00 20.83
C LEU A 106 -1.99 -1.15 21.62
N ASN A 107 -2.88 -1.92 21.00
CA ASN A 107 -3.39 -3.12 21.63
C ASN A 107 -2.47 -4.30 21.34
N ILE A 108 -1.50 -4.52 22.23
CA ILE A 108 -0.54 -5.64 22.14
C ILE A 108 -1.26 -7.00 22.22
N ALA A 109 -2.43 -7.05 22.86
CA ALA A 109 -3.23 -8.26 22.97
C ALA A 109 -4.08 -8.54 21.73
N ASP A 110 -4.30 -7.55 20.86
CA ASP A 110 -5.10 -7.76 19.65
C ASP A 110 -4.33 -8.54 18.57
N PRO A 111 -5.05 -9.34 17.78
CA PRO A 111 -4.44 -10.03 16.66
C PRO A 111 -3.85 -9.01 15.68
N LYS A 112 -2.53 -9.10 15.48
CA LYS A 112 -1.81 -8.32 14.46
C LYS A 112 -2.52 -8.41 13.11
N ALA A 113 -2.56 -7.30 12.38
CA ALA A 113 -3.10 -7.26 11.03
C ALA A 113 -2.10 -7.86 10.03
N TRP A 114 -2.64 -8.49 8.98
CA TRP A 114 -1.87 -9.06 7.87
C TRP A 114 -2.12 -8.21 6.63
N VAL A 115 -1.18 -7.33 6.36
CA VAL A 115 -1.25 -6.28 5.33
C VAL A 115 -0.49 -6.77 4.09
N LEU A 116 -0.98 -6.34 2.93
CA LEU A 116 -0.38 -6.56 1.63
C LEU A 116 0.04 -5.21 1.06
N PRO A 117 1.26 -4.71 1.35
CA PRO A 117 1.68 -3.36 0.97
C PRO A 117 1.57 -3.04 -0.52
N ALA A 118 1.78 -4.04 -1.39
CA ALA A 118 1.67 -3.89 -2.83
C ALA A 118 0.23 -3.64 -3.32
N VAL A 119 -0.78 -4.02 -2.52
CA VAL A 119 -2.20 -4.06 -2.91
C VAL A 119 -3.03 -3.07 -2.12
N ASP A 120 -2.82 -3.02 -0.81
CA ASP A 120 -3.60 -2.23 0.11
C ASP A 120 -3.47 -0.76 -0.18
N ALA A 121 -4.55 -0.02 0.05
CA ALA A 121 -4.57 1.42 -0.09
C ALA A 121 -4.45 2.07 1.28
N PHE A 122 -3.68 3.14 1.34
CA PHE A 122 -3.36 3.84 2.55
C PHE A 122 -3.94 5.25 2.51
N THR A 123 -4.60 5.64 3.59
CA THR A 123 -5.12 6.99 3.80
C THR A 123 -4.21 7.68 4.80
N LEU A 124 -3.76 8.88 4.47
CA LEU A 124 -2.98 9.68 5.40
C LEU A 124 -3.92 10.31 6.42
N GLU A 125 -3.66 10.07 7.70
CA GLU A 125 -4.32 10.82 8.76
C GLU A 125 -3.40 11.94 9.26
N ASN A 126 -3.98 13.10 9.59
CA ASN A 126 -3.26 14.08 10.37
C ASN A 126 -3.27 13.60 11.84
N PRO A 127 -2.12 13.51 12.52
CA PRO A 127 -2.09 13.12 13.92
C PRO A 127 -2.96 14.10 14.72
N ARG A 128 -3.98 13.58 15.42
CA ARG A 128 -4.95 14.40 16.16
C ARG A 128 -4.35 14.99 17.44
N ASP A 129 -3.28 14.38 17.97
CA ASP A 129 -2.54 14.89 19.12
C ASP A 129 -1.11 14.29 19.18
N PRO A 130 -0.06 15.02 18.73
CA PRO A 130 1.31 14.51 18.72
C PRO A 130 1.91 14.30 20.13
N GLN A 131 1.32 14.87 21.19
CA GLN A 131 1.90 14.87 22.54
C GLN A 131 1.59 13.61 23.36
N LYS A 132 0.63 12.76 22.95
CA LYS A 132 0.15 11.68 23.82
C LYS A 132 0.80 10.32 23.65
N MET A 133 1.64 10.08 22.65
CA MET A 133 1.81 8.69 22.18
C MET A 133 3.24 8.25 21.92
N PHE A 134 3.83 7.74 23.01
CA PHE A 134 4.95 6.79 23.14
C PHE A 134 6.36 7.27 22.81
N GLU A 135 7.27 7.00 23.75
CA GLU A 135 8.71 7.31 23.73
C GLU A 135 9.55 6.27 22.96
N ASN A 136 8.97 5.16 22.48
CA ASN A 136 9.72 4.04 21.90
C ASN A 136 9.22 3.58 20.52
N PRO A 137 10.11 3.39 19.53
CA PRO A 137 9.77 2.84 18.22
C PRO A 137 9.25 1.40 18.30
N ILE A 138 8.17 1.13 17.59
CA ILE A 138 7.62 -0.23 17.45
C ILE A 138 8.37 -0.96 16.31
N PRO A 139 9.04 -2.09 16.57
CA PRO A 139 9.87 -2.78 15.56
C PRO A 139 9.09 -3.24 14.32
N GLU A 140 7.84 -3.71 14.48
CA GLU A 140 7.04 -4.24 13.37
C GLU A 140 6.66 -3.17 12.34
N THR A 141 6.62 -1.91 12.74
CA THR A 141 6.35 -0.80 11.83
C THR A 141 7.56 -0.41 10.98
N GLN A 142 8.78 -0.72 11.44
CA GLN A 142 9.97 -0.65 10.57
C GLN A 142 9.95 -1.76 9.52
N GLU A 143 9.43 -2.94 9.87
CA GLU A 143 9.32 -4.04 8.94
C GLU A 143 8.31 -3.74 7.83
N LEU A 144 7.18 -3.10 8.16
CA LEU A 144 6.25 -2.59 7.16
C LEU A 144 6.92 -1.63 6.16
N ALA A 145 7.69 -0.66 6.67
CA ALA A 145 8.38 0.33 5.84
C ALA A 145 9.28 -0.33 4.78
N ARG A 146 9.92 -1.46 5.11
CA ARG A 146 10.81 -2.21 4.20
C ARG A 146 10.07 -2.91 3.06
N HIS A 147 8.77 -3.15 3.21
CA HIS A 147 7.97 -3.86 2.22
C HIS A 147 7.17 -2.93 1.30
N ILE A 148 7.05 -1.65 1.65
CA ILE A 148 6.36 -0.66 0.83
C ILE A 148 7.33 -0.13 -0.24
N ARG A 149 7.29 -0.70 -1.45
CA ARG A 149 7.95 -0.13 -2.65
C ARG A 149 7.02 0.72 -3.49
N ILE A 150 5.73 0.37 -3.47
CA ILE A 150 4.65 1.12 -4.11
C ILE A 150 3.72 1.58 -2.98
N LEU A 151 3.61 2.89 -2.79
CA LEU A 151 2.70 3.49 -1.82
C LEU A 151 1.39 3.86 -2.52
N ASN A 152 0.37 3.01 -2.33
CA ASN A 152 -0.98 3.25 -2.83
C ASN A 152 -1.71 4.20 -1.88
N LEU A 153 -1.98 5.43 -2.30
CA LEU A 153 -2.71 6.43 -1.51
C LEU A 153 -4.16 6.58 -1.98
N THR A 154 -5.10 6.60 -1.04
CA THR A 154 -6.52 6.91 -1.32
C THR A 154 -6.76 8.40 -1.55
N LEU A 155 -5.93 9.24 -0.95
CA LEU A 155 -6.07 10.69 -0.99
C LEU A 155 -4.69 11.34 -0.91
N PHE A 156 -4.45 12.30 -1.79
CA PHE A 156 -3.35 13.24 -1.70
C PHE A 156 -3.93 14.64 -1.80
N SER A 157 -4.02 15.32 -0.66
CA SER A 157 -4.58 16.67 -0.58
C SER A 157 -3.52 17.64 -0.07
N PRO A 158 -3.52 18.90 -0.55
CA PRO A 158 -2.67 19.96 0.00
C PRO A 158 -2.75 20.08 1.53
N MET A 159 -3.91 19.74 2.12
CA MET A 159 -4.10 19.75 3.59
C MET A 159 -3.26 18.70 4.34
N TYR A 160 -2.89 17.61 3.68
CA TYR A 160 -2.08 16.52 4.24
C TYR A 160 -0.65 16.50 3.67
N TYR A 161 -0.28 17.51 2.88
CA TYR A 161 0.94 17.50 2.08
C TYR A 161 2.21 17.34 2.93
N ARG A 162 2.31 18.09 4.04
CA ARG A 162 3.46 17.98 4.95
C ARG A 162 3.55 16.59 5.61
N GLY A 163 2.42 16.02 6.01
CA GLY A 163 2.36 14.67 6.56
C GLY A 163 2.75 13.61 5.51
N ALA A 164 2.33 13.82 4.26
CA ALA A 164 2.70 12.95 3.15
C ALA A 164 4.20 12.95 2.87
N LEU A 165 4.85 14.11 2.86
CA LEU A 165 6.31 14.18 2.71
C LEU A 165 7.04 13.53 3.88
N ALA A 166 6.59 13.79 5.12
CA ALA A 166 7.16 13.15 6.30
C ALA A 166 7.03 11.62 6.27
N LEU A 167 5.93 11.10 5.70
CA LEU A 167 5.74 9.68 5.44
C LEU A 167 6.69 9.14 4.39
N LEU A 168 6.82 9.80 3.24
CA LEU A 168 7.74 9.34 2.19
C LEU A 168 9.17 9.27 2.69
N GLU A 169 9.60 10.25 3.47
CA GLU A 169 10.91 10.25 4.12
C GLU A 169 11.05 9.13 5.17
N ALA A 170 9.95 8.66 5.78
CA ALA A 170 9.94 7.48 6.67
C ALA A 170 9.89 6.14 5.91
N LEU A 171 9.70 6.17 4.59
CA LEU A 171 9.56 5.01 3.71
C LEU A 171 10.70 4.99 2.68
N PRO A 172 11.93 4.62 3.08
CA PRO A 172 13.13 4.82 2.26
C PRO A 172 13.22 3.93 1.01
N LEU A 173 12.34 2.92 0.88
CA LEU A 173 12.33 2.00 -0.25
C LEU A 173 11.15 2.26 -1.21
N VAL A 174 10.37 3.32 -0.98
CA VAL A 174 9.30 3.70 -1.90
C VAL A 174 9.92 4.20 -3.20
N GLU A 175 9.49 3.61 -4.30
CA GLU A 175 9.90 3.95 -5.67
C GLU A 175 8.75 4.58 -6.45
N VAL A 176 7.51 4.31 -6.03
CA VAL A 176 6.29 4.75 -6.70
C VAL A 176 5.25 5.15 -5.68
N VAL A 177 4.64 6.32 -5.84
CA VAL A 177 3.41 6.70 -5.15
C VAL A 177 2.27 6.63 -6.15
N THR A 178 1.24 5.84 -5.86
CA THR A 178 0.05 5.72 -6.72
C THR A 178 -1.14 6.33 -6.02
N LEU A 179 -1.73 7.37 -6.59
CA LEU A 179 -2.96 7.97 -6.08
C LEU A 179 -4.19 7.35 -6.72
N PHE A 180 -5.14 6.95 -5.89
CA PHE A 180 -6.46 6.46 -6.29
C PHE A 180 -7.52 7.54 -6.14
N ASP A 181 -8.42 7.64 -7.12
CA ASP A 181 -9.78 8.22 -7.00
C ASP A 181 -9.94 9.70 -6.58
N ASP A 182 -8.89 10.51 -6.39
CA ASP A 182 -9.04 11.97 -6.16
C ASP A 182 -8.22 12.83 -7.12
N LEU A 183 -8.89 13.25 -8.20
CA LEU A 183 -8.35 14.19 -9.20
C LEU A 183 -9.14 15.50 -9.22
N ARG A 184 -9.75 15.88 -8.09
CA ARG A 184 -10.43 17.19 -7.96
C ARG A 184 -9.52 18.39 -8.26
N TRP A 185 -8.20 18.16 -8.32
CA TRP A 185 -7.16 19.12 -8.63
C TRP A 185 -6.57 18.98 -10.05
N LEU A 186 -6.89 17.93 -10.81
CA LEU A 186 -6.55 17.88 -12.23
C LEU A 186 -7.47 18.82 -13.02
N PRO A 187 -7.00 19.39 -14.15
CA PRO A 187 -7.86 20.17 -15.03
C PRO A 187 -9.06 19.33 -15.49
N SER A 188 -10.24 19.95 -15.52
CA SER A 188 -11.52 19.30 -15.79
C SER A 188 -11.47 18.38 -17.03
N PRO A 189 -12.11 17.20 -17.01
CA PRO A 189 -12.14 16.22 -18.11
C PRO A 189 -12.86 16.72 -19.38
N ARG A 190 -13.15 18.02 -19.49
CA ARG A 190 -13.65 18.64 -20.72
C ARG A 190 -12.60 18.76 -21.82
N LEU A 191 -11.33 18.46 -21.51
CA LEU A 191 -10.33 18.23 -22.54
C LEU A 191 -10.67 16.90 -23.23
N PRO A 192 -11.00 16.89 -24.53
CA PRO A 192 -11.14 15.64 -25.25
C PRO A 192 -9.77 14.96 -25.23
N LEU A 193 -9.62 13.92 -24.40
CA LEU A 193 -8.50 12.97 -24.41
C LEU A 193 -8.55 12.09 -25.69
N ARG A 194 -8.87 12.71 -26.83
CA ARG A 194 -8.78 12.09 -28.15
C ARG A 194 -7.35 12.29 -28.65
N GLY A 195 -6.45 11.51 -28.06
CA GLY A 195 -5.08 11.35 -28.51
C GLY A 195 -4.74 9.87 -28.52
N ARG A 196 -3.97 9.42 -29.51
CA ARG A 196 -3.36 8.08 -29.52
C ARG A 196 -2.56 7.86 -28.22
N PRO A 197 -2.31 6.60 -27.81
CA PRO A 197 -1.38 6.30 -26.71
C PRO A 197 -0.05 7.01 -27.00
N GLY A 198 0.20 8.06 -26.25
CA GLY A 198 1.21 9.06 -26.55
C GLY A 198 0.99 10.24 -25.63
N ASP A 199 1.75 10.25 -24.54
CA ASP A 199 2.29 11.43 -23.89
C ASP A 199 1.46 12.72 -24.04
N LEU A 200 0.50 12.90 -23.13
CA LEU A 200 -0.29 14.13 -23.06
C LEU A 200 0.56 15.20 -22.36
N LEU A 201 0.93 16.24 -23.11
CA LEU A 201 1.52 17.45 -22.52
C LEU A 201 0.37 18.39 -22.15
N LEU A 202 0.26 18.76 -20.87
CA LEU A 202 -0.55 19.92 -20.52
C LEU A 202 0.25 21.16 -20.94
N PRO A 203 -0.31 22.07 -21.78
CA PRO A 203 0.38 23.29 -22.13
C PRO A 203 0.39 24.23 -20.91
N ARG A 204 1.58 24.78 -20.61
CA ARG A 204 1.88 25.78 -19.57
C ARG A 204 0.84 26.88 -19.35
N GLU A 205 0.05 27.16 -20.36
CA GLU A 205 -1.03 28.15 -20.39
C GLU A 205 -2.27 27.73 -19.56
N GLN A 206 -2.36 26.48 -19.07
CA GLN A 206 -3.34 26.00 -18.08
C GLN A 206 -2.86 26.22 -16.62
N ILE A 207 -2.26 27.41 -16.41
CA ILE A 207 -1.40 27.89 -15.31
C ILE A 207 -1.88 27.59 -13.88
N HIS A 208 -3.19 27.38 -13.64
CA HIS A 208 -3.69 27.18 -12.27
C HIS A 208 -3.64 25.73 -11.78
N ALA A 209 -3.59 24.75 -12.70
CA ALA A 209 -3.46 23.34 -12.33
C ALA A 209 -2.00 22.91 -12.31
N GLU A 210 -1.19 23.35 -13.28
CA GLU A 210 0.23 22.97 -13.36
C GLU A 210 1.05 23.44 -12.15
N ASP A 211 0.93 24.71 -11.74
CA ASP A 211 1.61 25.22 -10.54
C ASP A 211 1.27 24.42 -9.28
N ARG A 212 0.06 23.85 -9.20
CA ARG A 212 -0.35 23.04 -8.04
C ARG A 212 0.22 21.64 -8.12
N ILE A 213 0.21 21.02 -9.30
CA ILE A 213 0.75 19.67 -9.51
C ILE A 213 2.26 19.69 -9.34
N GLU A 214 2.95 20.65 -9.95
CA GLU A 214 4.39 20.82 -9.82
C GLU A 214 4.78 21.03 -8.36
N ARG A 215 4.15 21.96 -7.63
CA ARG A 215 4.43 22.15 -6.19
C ARG A 215 4.15 20.94 -5.31
N LEU A 216 3.20 20.09 -5.69
CA LEU A 216 2.84 18.86 -4.96
C LEU A 216 3.77 17.69 -5.30
N CYS A 217 4.24 17.61 -6.54
CA CYS A 217 5.02 16.47 -7.01
C CYS A 217 6.54 16.75 -7.01
N GLU A 218 6.97 18.02 -7.02
CA GLU A 218 8.38 18.41 -7.06
C GLU A 218 9.22 17.76 -5.96
N PRO A 219 8.85 17.86 -4.66
CA PRO A 219 9.60 17.16 -3.62
C PRO A 219 9.59 15.64 -3.76
N ILE A 220 8.51 15.06 -4.31
CA ILE A 220 8.44 13.60 -4.56
C ILE A 220 9.44 13.22 -5.66
N TRP A 221 9.53 14.01 -6.73
CA TRP A 221 10.48 13.81 -7.81
C TRP A 221 11.93 14.05 -7.37
N GLU A 222 12.18 15.03 -6.52
CA GLU A 222 13.51 15.29 -5.92
C GLU A 222 14.00 14.10 -5.08
N MET A 223 13.07 13.35 -4.46
CA MET A 223 13.36 12.10 -3.77
C MET A 223 13.61 10.91 -4.72
N GLY A 224 13.51 11.12 -6.05
CA GLY A 224 13.63 10.07 -7.06
C GLY A 224 12.40 9.15 -7.15
N ILE A 225 11.27 9.54 -6.55
CA ILE A 225 10.07 8.74 -6.47
C ILE A 225 9.16 9.07 -7.67
N ARG A 226 8.63 8.03 -8.32
CA ARG A 226 7.67 8.20 -9.42
C ARG A 226 6.27 8.45 -8.88
N PHE A 227 5.52 9.32 -9.54
CA PHE A 227 4.15 9.65 -9.14
C PHE A 227 3.16 9.15 -10.18
N HIS A 228 2.31 8.21 -9.77
CA HIS A 228 1.28 7.61 -10.59
C HIS A 228 -0.11 8.05 -10.12
N ILE A 229 -1.02 8.15 -11.08
CA ILE A 229 -2.43 8.41 -10.87
C ILE A 229 -3.20 7.26 -11.50
N ARG A 230 -4.02 6.58 -10.70
CA ARG A 230 -4.94 5.56 -11.19
C ARG A 230 -6.36 6.12 -11.20
N GLN A 231 -6.91 6.32 -12.39
CA GLN A 231 -8.23 6.91 -12.56
C GLN A 231 -9.29 5.84 -12.85
N LYS A 232 -10.37 5.84 -12.06
CA LYS A 232 -11.65 5.27 -12.49
C LYS A 232 -12.44 6.35 -13.23
N TYR A 233 -12.55 6.26 -14.56
CA TYR A 233 -13.45 7.15 -15.29
C TYR A 233 -14.90 6.85 -14.90
N LEU A 234 -15.57 7.82 -14.28
CA LEU A 234 -17.00 7.77 -13.93
C LEU A 234 -17.94 7.93 -15.15
N LEU A 235 -17.39 7.94 -16.37
CA LEU A 235 -18.16 8.19 -17.60
C LEU A 235 -18.10 6.94 -18.50
N ASN A 236 -19.03 6.03 -18.26
CA ASN A 236 -19.55 5.00 -19.18
C ASN A 236 -18.58 4.00 -19.85
N GLU A 237 -17.28 4.01 -19.62
CA GLU A 237 -16.37 2.99 -20.17
C GLU A 237 -15.38 2.46 -19.13
N THR A 238 -15.29 1.14 -19.06
CA THR A 238 -14.58 0.26 -18.11
C THR A 238 -13.05 0.28 -18.23
N ARG A 239 -12.44 1.43 -18.53
CA ARG A 239 -10.97 1.52 -18.61
C ARG A 239 -10.42 2.20 -17.36
N ASN A 240 -9.78 1.41 -16.51
CA ASN A 240 -8.81 1.95 -15.55
C ASN A 240 -7.57 2.32 -16.37
N GLU A 241 -7.23 3.61 -16.42
CA GLU A 241 -5.99 4.05 -17.02
C GLU A 241 -5.06 4.52 -15.91
N ASP A 242 -3.86 3.95 -15.91
CA ASP A 242 -2.77 4.38 -15.05
C ASP A 242 -1.97 5.44 -15.79
N LEU A 243 -1.69 6.55 -15.11
CA LEU A 243 -0.96 7.69 -15.64
C LEU A 243 0.29 7.90 -14.79
N GLU A 244 1.44 8.04 -15.40
CA GLU A 244 2.65 8.54 -14.75
C GLU A 244 2.75 10.05 -14.98
N VAL A 245 2.94 10.81 -13.89
CA VAL A 245 3.13 12.26 -13.92
C VAL A 245 4.62 12.57 -13.86
N ILE A 246 5.12 13.25 -14.89
CA ILE A 246 6.54 13.45 -15.14
C ILE A 246 6.83 14.95 -15.23
N SER A 247 7.87 15.42 -14.53
CA SER A 247 8.41 16.77 -14.73
C SER A 247 9.30 16.82 -15.97
N THR A 248 9.11 17.85 -16.79
CA THR A 248 9.93 18.13 -17.98
C THR A 248 10.32 19.61 -18.02
N PRO A 249 11.40 20.00 -18.73
CA PRO A 249 11.75 21.41 -18.91
C PRO A 249 10.61 22.27 -19.47
N GLU A 250 9.71 21.66 -20.24
CA GLU A 250 8.55 22.29 -20.87
C GLU A 250 7.33 22.40 -19.95
N GLY A 251 7.29 21.66 -18.82
CA GLY A 251 6.17 21.60 -17.89
C GLY A 251 5.87 20.18 -17.40
N VAL A 252 4.63 19.93 -16.98
CA VAL A 252 4.19 18.61 -16.50
C VAL A 252 3.64 17.76 -17.64
N ARG A 253 4.10 16.52 -17.75
CA ARG A 253 3.69 15.55 -18.78
C ARG A 253 2.98 14.35 -18.14
N PHE A 254 1.94 13.86 -18.80
CA PHE A 254 1.23 12.65 -18.41
C PHE A 254 1.51 11.55 -19.42
N LYS A 255 2.06 10.45 -18.94
CA LYS A 255 2.34 9.26 -19.74
C LYS A 255 1.37 8.16 -19.36
N PHE A 256 0.61 7.66 -20.32
CA PHE A 256 -0.25 6.51 -20.12
C PHE A 256 0.61 5.26 -19.91
N LEU A 257 0.40 4.62 -18.77
CA LEU A 257 0.94 3.31 -18.44
C LEU A 257 -0.02 2.30 -19.08
N GLY A 258 0.47 1.52 -20.04
CA GLY A 258 -0.36 0.53 -20.73
C GLY A 258 -0.97 -0.51 -19.79
N PRO A 259 -1.90 -1.35 -20.27
CA PRO A 259 -2.57 -2.37 -19.45
C PRO A 259 -1.61 -3.39 -18.81
N GLU A 260 -0.37 -3.46 -19.29
CA GLU A 260 0.69 -4.32 -18.74
C GLU A 260 1.21 -3.86 -17.37
N MET A 261 0.84 -2.66 -16.89
CA MET A 261 1.11 -2.18 -15.53
C MET A 261 0.00 -2.57 -14.52
N ASN A 262 -0.91 -3.47 -14.91
CA ASN A 262 -1.78 -4.18 -13.95
C ASN A 262 -0.90 -5.06 -13.07
N PHE A 263 -0.34 -4.47 -12.03
CA PHE A 263 0.56 -5.17 -11.12
C PHE A 263 -0.11 -6.38 -10.45
N LEU A 264 -1.45 -6.44 -10.41
CA LEU A 264 -2.24 -7.59 -9.95
C LEU A 264 -3.66 -7.50 -10.57
N GLU A 265 -3.98 -8.38 -11.53
CA GLU A 265 -5.36 -8.84 -11.78
C GLU A 265 -5.63 -10.14 -11.02
#